data_AF-A0A968MJ67-F1
#
_entry.id   AF-A0A968MJ67-F1
#
_cell.length_a   1.000
_cell.length_b   1.000
_cell.length_c   1.000
_cell.angle_alpha   90.00
_cell.angle_beta   90.00
_cell.angle_gamma   90.00
#
_symmetry.space_group_name_H-M   'P 1'
#
loop_
_entity.id
_entity.type
_entity.pdbx_description
1 polymer ?
#
loop_
_entity_poly.entity_id
_entity_poly.type
_entity_poly.pdbx_seq_one_letter_code
_entity_poly.pdbx_strand_id
1 'polypeptide(L)'
;GGVMPIFFGAPVSFEDSANRALEFVIAVCETLKNKGLDQIQYRIGISVGTAYTGFIGCEERSQYAIVGNCVNLAARLMTFAEPNEILVDKGIQQSRQFKFHHKGNIQYKGMDSDLPTYALKGRNVDNKFSFHGSWVGRNRELSQMLAFAQPLVENKSPGIICIHGEAGIGKSRLAFEFRKALAKAFPVTWAVCKADQILRKGMNPFAYFLQHILNARWKIQHNRIESILSANFKL
;
A
#
# COMPACT_ATOMS: atom_id res chain seq x y z
N GLY A 1 19.94 -19.85 4.19
CA GLY A 1 19.15 -19.69 2.95
C GLY A 1 19.77 -18.62 2.08
N GLY A 2 19.31 -18.47 0.84
CA GLY A 2 19.72 -17.35 -0.02
C GLY A 2 19.24 -16.01 0.54
N VAL A 3 20.01 -14.95 0.32
CA VAL A 3 19.66 -13.58 0.70
C VAL A 3 19.58 -12.74 -0.57
N MET A 4 18.48 -12.02 -0.74
CA MET A 4 18.27 -11.12 -1.88
C MET A 4 18.06 -9.70 -1.37
N PRO A 5 19.02 -8.77 -1.56
CA PRO A 5 18.82 -7.36 -1.28
C PRO A 5 17.97 -6.73 -2.39
N ILE A 6 16.97 -5.94 -1.99
CA ILE A 6 16.07 -5.22 -2.91
C ILE A 6 16.00 -3.78 -2.45
N PHE A 7 16.14 -2.85 -3.39
CA PHE A 7 16.21 -1.43 -3.12
C PHE A 7 15.08 -0.69 -3.83
N PHE A 8 14.38 0.15 -3.07
CA PHE A 8 13.37 1.06 -3.59
C PHE A 8 13.88 2.48 -3.39
N GLY A 9 13.92 3.26 -4.46
CA GLY A 9 14.38 4.64 -4.42
C GLY A 9 15.80 4.88 -4.97
N ALA A 10 16.44 3.84 -5.51
CA ALA A 10 17.73 3.90 -6.19
C ALA A 10 17.68 3.09 -7.50
N PRO A 11 18.25 3.57 -8.62
CA PRO A 11 18.89 4.88 -8.79
C PRO A 11 17.88 6.04 -8.88
N VAL A 12 16.58 5.75 -9.01
CA VAL A 12 15.52 6.76 -9.09
C VAL A 12 14.66 6.71 -7.84
N SER A 13 14.49 7.86 -7.19
CA SER A 13 13.66 7.99 -6.00
C SER A 13 12.25 8.48 -6.32
N PHE A 14 11.26 7.91 -5.62
CA PHE A 14 9.86 8.31 -5.67
C PHE A 14 9.33 8.52 -4.25
N GLU A 15 8.40 9.45 -4.07
CA GLU A 15 7.80 9.75 -2.75
C GLU A 15 7.17 8.51 -2.10
N ASP A 16 6.57 7.61 -2.89
CA ASP A 16 5.88 6.42 -2.43
C ASP A 16 6.77 5.15 -2.34
N SER A 17 8.10 5.29 -2.37
CA SER A 17 9.03 4.14 -2.41
C SER A 17 8.82 3.15 -1.25
N ALA A 18 8.57 3.65 -0.03
CA ALA A 18 8.27 2.81 1.13
C ALA A 18 6.97 2.01 0.95
N ASN A 19 5.91 2.66 0.45
CA ASN A 19 4.63 1.99 0.18
C ASN A 19 4.77 0.93 -0.91
N ARG A 20 5.59 1.19 -1.94
CA ARG A 20 5.87 0.24 -3.02
C ARG A 20 6.66 -0.97 -2.51
N ALA A 21 7.62 -0.77 -1.63
CA ALA A 21 8.36 -1.87 -1.00
C ALA A 21 7.42 -2.80 -0.21
N LEU A 22 6.50 -2.21 0.56
CA LEU A 22 5.49 -2.96 1.31
C LEU A 22 4.53 -3.72 0.40
N GLU A 23 4.01 -3.09 -0.65
CA GLU A 23 3.15 -3.76 -1.64
C GLU A 23 3.87 -4.91 -2.34
N PHE A 24 5.13 -4.70 -2.76
CA PHE A 24 5.93 -5.72 -3.41
C PHE A 24 6.09 -6.95 -2.53
N VAL A 25 6.46 -6.76 -1.26
CA VAL A 25 6.65 -7.86 -0.32
C VAL A 25 5.34 -8.64 -0.11
N ILE A 26 4.21 -7.94 0.08
CA ILE A 26 2.91 -8.61 0.21
C ILE A 26 2.58 -9.41 -1.05
N ALA A 27 2.78 -8.84 -2.24
CA ALA A 27 2.52 -9.51 -3.51
C ALA A 27 3.39 -10.77 -3.70
N VAL A 28 4.67 -10.73 -3.28
CA VAL A 28 5.55 -11.91 -3.28
C VAL A 28 4.98 -12.99 -2.36
N CYS A 29 4.61 -12.64 -1.13
CA CYS A 29 4.04 -13.57 -0.16
C CYS A 29 2.71 -14.19 -0.66
N GLU A 30 1.85 -13.39 -1.30
CA GLU A 30 0.60 -13.85 -1.92
C GLU A 30 0.89 -14.80 -3.10
N THR A 31 1.89 -14.48 -3.92
CA THR A 31 2.28 -15.31 -5.06
C THR A 31 2.81 -16.67 -4.62
N LEU A 32 3.64 -16.72 -3.56
CA LEU A 32 4.13 -17.97 -2.99
C LEU A 32 2.98 -18.86 -2.53
N LYS A 33 2.00 -18.29 -1.81
CA LYS A 33 0.80 -19.02 -1.37
C LYS A 33 -0.03 -19.50 -2.56
N ASN A 34 -0.29 -18.64 -3.54
CA ASN A 34 -1.14 -18.96 -4.69
C ASN A 34 -0.54 -20.04 -5.60
N LYS A 35 0.80 -20.17 -5.62
CA LYS A 35 1.50 -21.21 -6.37
C LYS A 35 1.69 -22.52 -5.59
N GLY A 36 1.16 -22.62 -4.36
CA GLY A 36 1.37 -23.80 -3.51
C GLY A 36 2.84 -24.00 -3.12
N LEU A 37 3.56 -22.88 -2.92
CA LEU A 37 4.96 -22.85 -2.49
C LEU A 37 5.06 -22.42 -1.01
N ASP A 38 4.05 -22.73 -0.22
CA ASP A 38 3.91 -22.39 1.21
C ASP A 38 4.93 -23.10 2.11
N GLN A 39 5.58 -24.16 1.62
CA GLN A 39 6.74 -24.79 2.24
C GLN A 39 7.99 -23.90 2.22
N ILE A 40 8.05 -22.89 1.35
CA ILE A 40 9.18 -21.96 1.29
C ILE A 40 9.06 -20.95 2.43
N GLN A 41 9.89 -21.13 3.45
CA GLN A 41 9.99 -20.16 4.53
C GLN A 41 10.77 -18.92 4.08
N TYR A 42 10.22 -17.74 4.36
CA TYR A 42 10.89 -16.46 4.14
C TYR A 42 11.04 -15.70 5.45
N ARG A 43 12.03 -14.82 5.49
CA ARG A 43 12.23 -13.82 6.54
C ARG A 43 12.54 -12.53 5.82
N ILE A 44 11.83 -11.45 6.15
CA ILE A 44 11.97 -10.18 5.42
C ILE A 44 12.15 -9.05 6.42
N GLY A 45 13.17 -8.24 6.20
CA GLY A 45 13.43 -7.01 6.94
C GLY A 45 13.35 -5.82 6.01
N ILE A 46 12.56 -4.80 6.38
CA ILE A 46 12.38 -3.58 5.59
C ILE A 46 12.71 -2.37 6.46
N SER A 47 13.59 -1.52 5.97
CA SER A 47 13.92 -0.25 6.62
C SER A 47 13.86 0.88 5.61
N VAL A 48 13.83 2.12 6.12
CA VAL A 48 13.94 3.31 5.30
C VAL A 48 14.96 4.26 5.91
N GLY A 49 15.72 4.92 5.05
CA GLY A 49 16.67 5.94 5.47
C GLY A 49 17.59 6.34 4.34
N THR A 50 18.43 7.33 4.62
CA THR A 50 19.44 7.81 3.68
C THR A 50 20.54 6.77 3.50
N ALA A 51 20.92 6.52 2.26
CA ALA A 51 22.04 5.66 1.89
C ALA A 51 22.84 6.32 0.77
N TYR A 52 24.13 6.02 0.73
CA TYR A 52 24.99 6.36 -0.38
C TYR A 52 24.83 5.31 -1.48
N THR A 53 24.66 5.73 -2.73
CA THR A 53 24.44 4.82 -3.86
C THR A 53 25.37 5.20 -5.00
N GLY A 54 26.03 4.22 -5.62
CA GLY A 54 26.91 4.49 -6.75
C GLY A 54 27.71 3.27 -7.16
N PHE A 55 28.53 3.42 -8.20
CA PHE A 55 29.51 2.40 -8.56
C PHE A 55 30.68 2.44 -7.57
N ILE A 56 30.93 1.32 -6.91
CA ILE A 56 32.05 1.13 -5.98
C ILE A 56 32.95 0.04 -6.56
N GLY A 57 34.25 0.31 -6.63
CA GLY A 57 35.27 -0.62 -7.13
C GLY A 57 36.35 0.11 -7.94
N CYS A 58 37.16 -0.67 -8.65
CA CYS A 58 38.17 -0.16 -9.58
C CYS A 58 37.62 -0.14 -11.02
N GLU A 59 38.41 0.39 -11.95
CA GLU A 59 38.04 0.51 -13.36
C GLU A 59 37.77 -0.87 -14.00
N GLU A 60 38.54 -1.90 -13.63
CA GLU A 60 38.35 -3.26 -14.14
C GLU A 60 37.20 -4.02 -13.44
N ARG A 61 36.78 -3.57 -12.25
CA ARG A 61 35.72 -4.22 -11.47
C ARG A 61 35.00 -3.23 -10.56
N SER A 62 33.88 -2.72 -11.06
CA SER A 62 32.94 -1.89 -10.30
C SER A 62 31.58 -2.57 -10.17
N GLN A 63 30.90 -2.32 -9.05
CA GLN A 63 29.54 -2.79 -8.81
C GLN A 63 28.70 -1.63 -8.30
N TYR A 64 27.45 -1.56 -8.75
CA TYR A 64 26.49 -0.63 -8.16
C TYR A 64 26.17 -1.10 -6.75
N ALA A 65 26.56 -0.30 -5.76
CA ALA A 65 26.47 -0.63 -4.36
C ALA A 65 25.71 0.46 -3.61
N ILE A 66 25.05 0.04 -2.53
CA ILE A 66 24.26 0.89 -1.66
C ILE A 66 24.76 0.67 -0.25
N VAL A 67 25.21 1.75 0.39
CA VAL A 67 25.82 1.73 1.72
C VAL A 67 25.09 2.70 2.62
N GLY A 68 24.54 2.20 3.73
CA GLY A 68 23.85 3.04 4.70
C GLY A 68 23.34 2.25 5.91
N ASN A 69 23.07 2.96 6.99
CA ASN A 69 22.56 2.37 8.23
C ASN A 69 21.21 1.68 8.01
N CYS A 70 20.37 2.18 7.10
CA CYS A 70 19.12 1.53 6.73
C CYS A 70 19.38 0.12 6.14
N VAL A 71 20.36 -0.05 5.25
CA VAL A 71 20.70 -1.37 4.66
C VAL A 71 21.07 -2.38 5.75
N ASN A 72 21.91 -1.96 6.69
CA ASN A 72 22.32 -2.78 7.83
C ASN A 72 21.13 -3.11 8.74
N LEU A 73 20.24 -2.14 9.00
CA LEU A 73 19.03 -2.35 9.78
C LEU A 73 18.06 -3.33 9.11
N ALA A 74 17.87 -3.25 7.78
CA ALA A 74 17.03 -4.19 7.04
C ALA A 74 17.55 -5.63 7.17
N ALA A 75 18.88 -5.81 7.03
CA ALA A 75 19.49 -7.12 7.23
C ALA A 75 19.28 -7.65 8.67
N ARG A 76 19.42 -6.78 9.69
CA ARG A 76 19.21 -7.14 11.10
C ARG A 76 17.74 -7.50 11.38
N LEU A 77 16.80 -6.71 10.86
CA LEU A 77 15.35 -7.00 10.93
C LEU A 77 15.05 -8.36 10.31
N MET A 78 15.61 -8.67 9.14
CA MET A 78 15.45 -9.96 8.47
C MET A 78 15.98 -11.12 9.35
N THR A 79 17.14 -10.95 9.97
CA THR A 79 17.73 -11.99 10.84
C THR A 79 16.88 -12.27 12.08
N PHE A 80 16.25 -11.25 12.67
CA PHE A 80 15.38 -11.35 13.85
C PHE A 80 13.93 -11.74 13.53
N ALA A 81 13.56 -11.78 12.26
CA ALA A 81 12.23 -12.20 11.85
C ALA A 81 12.05 -13.71 12.06
N GLU A 82 10.90 -14.09 12.60
CA GLU A 82 10.48 -15.49 12.63
C GLU A 82 10.22 -16.01 11.20
N PRO A 83 10.24 -17.33 10.96
CA PRO A 83 9.80 -17.87 9.67
C PRO A 83 8.43 -17.35 9.26
N ASN A 84 8.31 -16.88 8.01
CA ASN A 84 7.14 -16.23 7.42
C ASN A 84 6.77 -14.88 8.05
N GLU A 85 7.72 -14.21 8.71
CA GLU A 85 7.53 -12.88 9.30
C GLU A 85 8.22 -11.79 8.47
N ILE A 86 7.58 -10.62 8.46
CA ILE A 86 8.07 -9.40 7.84
C ILE A 86 8.22 -8.36 8.94
N LEU A 87 9.46 -7.99 9.27
CA LEU A 87 9.77 -6.95 10.25
C LEU A 87 10.15 -5.65 9.57
N VAL A 88 9.70 -4.55 10.16
CA VAL A 88 9.92 -3.20 9.66
C VAL A 88 10.36 -2.26 10.77
N ASP A 89 11.10 -1.22 10.39
CA ASP A 89 11.46 -0.13 11.28
C ASP A 89 10.30 0.88 11.48
N LYS A 90 10.53 1.84 12.39
CA LYS A 90 9.59 2.94 12.64
C LYS A 90 9.32 3.80 11.42
N GLY A 91 10.29 3.99 10.53
CA GLY A 91 10.14 4.85 9.35
C GLY A 91 9.13 4.24 8.37
N ILE A 92 9.23 2.94 8.12
CA ILE A 92 8.30 2.18 7.28
C ILE A 92 6.90 2.10 7.92
N GLN A 93 6.82 1.91 9.24
CA GLN A 93 5.56 1.78 9.97
C GLN A 93 4.63 2.99 9.82
N GLN A 94 5.15 4.18 9.50
CA GLN A 94 4.35 5.41 9.34
C GLN A 94 3.30 5.30 8.22
N SER A 95 3.42 4.32 7.32
CA SER A 95 2.43 4.12 6.27
C SER A 95 1.07 3.76 6.84
N ARG A 96 0.07 4.59 6.52
CA ARG A 96 -1.33 4.34 6.91
C ARG A 96 -2.00 3.26 6.05
N GLN A 97 -1.38 2.91 4.91
CA GLN A 97 -1.93 1.95 3.95
C GLN A 97 -1.77 0.49 4.39
N PHE A 98 -1.04 0.25 5.48
CA PHE A 98 -0.74 -1.09 5.98
C PHE A 98 -1.02 -1.19 7.48
N LYS A 99 -1.27 -2.42 7.93
CA LYS A 99 -1.47 -2.75 9.34
C LYS A 99 -0.17 -3.30 9.90
N PHE A 100 0.26 -2.74 11.02
CA PHE A 100 1.47 -3.13 11.72
C PHE A 100 1.14 -3.53 13.16
N HIS A 101 1.90 -4.48 13.69
CA HIS A 101 1.85 -4.86 15.09
C HIS A 101 3.20 -4.53 15.73
N HIS A 102 3.20 -3.79 16.85
CA HIS A 102 4.44 -3.49 17.55
C HIS A 102 4.98 -4.76 18.22
N LYS A 103 6.17 -5.20 17.80
CA LYS A 103 6.84 -6.40 18.34
C LYS A 103 7.62 -6.09 19.61
N GLY A 104 8.02 -4.83 19.79
CA GLY A 104 8.79 -4.35 20.93
C GLY A 104 9.96 -3.48 20.50
N ASN A 105 10.68 -2.95 21.48
CA ASN A 105 11.95 -2.28 21.25
C ASN A 105 13.05 -3.33 21.33
N ILE A 106 13.77 -3.54 20.22
CA ILE A 106 14.77 -4.62 20.10
C ILE A 106 16.15 -3.99 19.96
N GLN A 107 17.09 -4.46 20.76
CA GLN A 107 18.49 -4.11 20.60
C GLN A 107 19.11 -4.95 19.48
N TYR A 108 19.52 -4.29 18.40
CA TYR A 108 20.25 -4.94 17.32
C TYR A 108 21.75 -4.77 17.52
N LYS A 109 22.52 -5.83 17.23
CA LYS A 109 23.99 -5.78 17.29
C LYS A 109 24.53 -4.57 16.52
N GLY A 110 25.29 -3.70 17.17
CA GLY A 110 25.86 -2.50 16.56
C GLY A 110 24.83 -1.39 16.30
N MET A 111 23.77 -1.33 17.10
CA MET A 111 22.96 -0.12 17.33
C MET A 111 23.11 0.30 18.79
N ASP A 112 23.18 1.60 19.04
CA ASP A 112 23.43 2.15 20.37
C ASP A 112 22.19 2.15 21.29
N SER A 113 21.01 1.88 20.73
CA SER A 113 19.74 1.89 21.46
C SER A 113 18.75 0.88 20.91
N ASP A 114 17.76 0.55 21.73
CA ASP A 114 16.66 -0.32 21.33
C ASP A 114 15.81 0.38 20.28
N LEU A 115 15.55 -0.31 19.17
CA LEU A 115 14.76 0.24 18.07
C LEU A 115 13.34 -0.34 18.10
N PRO A 116 12.31 0.52 18.07
CA PRO A 116 10.93 0.06 17.96
C PRO A 116 10.74 -0.70 16.65
N THR A 117 10.33 -1.95 16.78
CA THR A 117 10.22 -2.91 15.70
C THR A 117 8.79 -3.34 15.51
N TYR A 118 8.37 -3.45 14.26
CA TYR A 118 6.98 -3.73 13.92
C TYR A 118 6.88 -4.89 12.95
N ALA A 119 5.91 -5.76 13.14
CA ALA A 119 5.56 -6.82 12.20
C ALA A 119 4.48 -6.30 11.23
N LEU A 120 4.74 -6.40 9.92
CA LEU A 120 3.73 -6.12 8.90
C LEU A 120 2.67 -7.23 8.90
N LYS A 121 1.40 -6.87 9.07
CA LYS A 121 0.26 -7.82 9.10
C LYS A 121 -0.55 -7.84 7.82
N GLY A 122 -0.36 -6.86 6.94
CA GLY A 122 -0.99 -6.82 5.62
C GLY A 122 -1.51 -5.43 5.27
N ARG A 123 -2.32 -5.35 4.21
CA ARG A 123 -2.92 -4.11 3.74
C ARG A 123 -3.96 -3.60 4.74
N ASN A 124 -3.98 -2.30 4.95
CA ASN A 124 -5.05 -1.62 5.67
C ASN A 124 -6.18 -1.30 4.68
N VAL A 125 -7.01 -2.31 4.39
CA VAL A 125 -8.20 -2.16 3.53
C VAL A 125 -9.22 -1.20 4.16
N ASP A 126 -9.19 -1.08 5.49
CA ASP A 126 -10.07 -0.21 6.27
C ASP A 126 -9.58 1.24 6.34
N ASN A 127 -8.56 1.64 5.57
CA ASN A 127 -7.92 2.95 5.68
C ASN A 127 -8.91 4.09 5.37
N LYS A 128 -9.74 4.40 6.38
CA LYS A 128 -10.41 5.65 6.64
C LYS A 128 -9.28 6.65 6.63
N PHE A 129 -9.17 7.46 5.57
CA PHE A 129 -8.31 8.63 5.61
C PHE A 129 -8.67 9.43 6.86
N SER A 130 -7.88 9.30 7.94
CA SER A 130 -8.09 10.08 9.16
C SER A 130 -7.50 11.47 8.91
N PHE A 131 -8.27 12.25 8.18
CA PHE A 131 -8.02 13.67 8.08
C PHE A 131 -8.36 14.30 9.44
N HIS A 132 -7.37 14.93 10.06
CA HIS A 132 -7.52 15.63 11.34
C HIS A 132 -7.84 17.11 11.08
N GLY A 133 -8.56 17.75 12.02
CA GLY A 133 -8.98 19.15 11.91
C GLY A 133 -10.45 19.34 11.52
N SER A 134 -10.97 20.53 11.82
CA SER A 134 -12.33 20.94 11.49
C SER A 134 -12.47 21.13 9.98
N TRP A 135 -13.57 20.63 9.42
CA TRP A 135 -13.95 20.93 8.05
C TRP A 135 -14.35 22.41 7.95
N VAL A 136 -13.71 23.16 7.06
CA VAL A 136 -13.97 24.59 6.87
C VAL A 136 -14.29 24.86 5.41
N GLY A 137 -15.41 25.55 5.16
CA GLY A 137 -15.85 25.92 3.82
C GLY A 137 -16.41 24.75 3.01
N ARG A 138 -16.69 25.00 1.73
CA ARG A 138 -17.14 24.01 0.73
C ARG A 138 -18.45 23.27 1.03
N ASN A 139 -19.33 23.92 1.80
CA ASN A 139 -20.66 23.40 2.07
C ASN A 139 -21.50 23.27 0.78
N ARG A 140 -21.25 24.14 -0.21
CA ARG A 140 -21.95 24.12 -1.51
C ARG A 140 -21.60 22.84 -2.29
N GLU A 141 -20.32 22.55 -2.45
CA GLU A 141 -19.81 21.39 -3.17
C GLU A 141 -20.25 20.09 -2.48
N LEU A 142 -20.15 20.04 -1.15
CA LEU A 142 -20.61 18.89 -0.37
C LEU A 142 -22.13 18.66 -0.56
N SER A 143 -22.93 19.73 -0.52
CA SER A 143 -24.38 19.64 -0.73
C SER A 143 -24.73 19.19 -2.16
N GLN A 144 -24.00 19.66 -3.16
CA GLN A 144 -24.17 19.22 -4.55
C GLN A 144 -23.87 17.72 -4.71
N MET A 145 -22.78 17.23 -4.09
CA MET A 145 -22.45 15.80 -4.11
C MET A 145 -23.51 14.96 -3.39
N LEU A 146 -24.04 15.43 -2.27
CA LEU A 146 -25.12 14.74 -1.54
C LEU A 146 -26.42 14.70 -2.33
N ALA A 147 -26.80 15.80 -2.98
CA ALA A 147 -27.97 15.87 -3.86
C ALA A 147 -27.81 14.89 -5.04
N PHE A 148 -26.63 14.87 -5.67
CA PHE A 148 -26.30 13.93 -6.73
C PHE A 148 -26.44 12.46 -6.27
N ALA A 149 -26.12 12.16 -5.02
CA ALA A 149 -26.18 10.82 -4.47
C ALA A 149 -27.57 10.36 -4.01
N GLN A 150 -28.59 11.23 -4.01
CA GLN A 150 -29.96 10.88 -3.60
C GLN A 150 -30.55 9.66 -4.34
N PRO A 151 -30.36 9.48 -5.66
CA PRO A 151 -30.88 8.30 -6.37
C PRO A 151 -30.40 6.96 -5.81
N LEU A 152 -29.27 6.92 -5.09
CA LEU A 152 -28.77 5.70 -4.45
C LEU A 152 -29.74 5.15 -3.39
N VAL A 153 -30.51 6.02 -2.74
CA VAL A 153 -31.53 5.61 -1.75
C VAL A 153 -32.62 4.77 -2.42
N GLU A 154 -32.95 5.08 -3.67
CA GLU A 154 -33.93 4.35 -4.48
C GLU A 154 -33.30 3.18 -5.27
N ASN A 155 -32.07 2.76 -4.93
CA ASN A 155 -31.29 1.77 -5.69
C ASN A 155 -31.06 2.14 -7.17
N LYS A 156 -31.12 3.43 -7.51
CA LYS A 156 -30.82 3.95 -8.85
C LYS A 156 -29.37 4.43 -8.92
N SER A 157 -28.75 4.27 -10.09
CA SER A 157 -27.41 4.80 -10.33
C SER A 157 -27.46 6.33 -10.48
N PRO A 158 -26.73 7.11 -9.67
CA PRO A 158 -26.67 8.56 -9.81
C PRO A 158 -25.74 8.99 -10.98
N GLY A 159 -24.85 8.10 -11.45
CA GLY A 159 -23.85 8.39 -12.47
C GLY A 159 -22.44 8.63 -11.88
N ILE A 160 -21.65 9.50 -12.50
CA ILE A 160 -20.26 9.79 -12.12
C ILE A 160 -20.10 11.24 -11.67
N ILE A 161 -19.45 11.45 -10.51
CA ILE A 161 -18.92 12.77 -10.09
C ILE A 161 -17.41 12.78 -10.34
N CYS A 162 -16.92 13.86 -10.98
CA CYS A 162 -15.50 14.14 -11.11
C CYS A 162 -15.09 15.27 -10.16
N ILE A 163 -14.03 15.07 -9.36
CA ILE A 163 -13.45 16.09 -8.48
C ILE A 163 -12.05 16.44 -9.00
N HIS A 164 -11.89 17.66 -9.51
CA HIS A 164 -10.61 18.17 -10.02
C HIS A 164 -10.19 19.47 -9.31
N GLY A 165 -8.94 19.88 -9.49
CA GLY A 165 -8.35 21.05 -8.84
C GLY A 165 -6.87 20.86 -8.51
N GLU A 166 -6.21 21.89 -8.01
CA GLU A 166 -4.77 21.89 -7.72
C GLU A 166 -4.37 20.86 -6.65
N ALA A 167 -3.10 20.44 -6.67
CA ALA A 167 -2.55 19.60 -5.61
C ALA A 167 -2.67 20.32 -4.25
N GLY A 168 -2.98 19.59 -3.19
CA GLY A 168 -3.14 20.18 -1.85
C GLY A 168 -4.46 20.92 -1.59
N ILE A 169 -5.27 21.22 -2.61
CA ILE A 169 -6.52 22.01 -2.47
C ILE A 169 -7.63 21.29 -1.68
N GLY A 170 -7.40 20.09 -1.12
CA GLY A 170 -8.36 19.38 -0.27
C GLY A 170 -9.34 18.46 -1.00
N LYS A 171 -9.08 18.03 -2.24
CA LYS A 171 -9.96 17.10 -3.00
C LYS A 171 -10.24 15.80 -2.25
N SER A 172 -9.19 15.16 -1.72
CA SER A 172 -9.32 13.92 -0.96
C SER A 172 -10.06 14.13 0.36
N ARG A 173 -9.96 15.32 0.96
CA ARG A 173 -10.70 15.70 2.17
C ARG A 173 -12.19 15.86 1.86
N LEU A 174 -12.55 16.51 0.75
CA LEU A 174 -13.94 16.64 0.31
C LEU A 174 -14.59 15.27 0.08
N ALA A 175 -13.89 14.36 -0.61
CA ALA A 175 -14.37 12.99 -0.82
C ALA A 175 -14.58 12.23 0.51
N PHE A 176 -13.73 12.49 1.50
CA PHE A 176 -13.87 11.91 2.84
C PHE A 176 -15.09 12.45 3.61
N GLU A 177 -15.31 13.77 3.61
CA GLU A 177 -16.48 14.36 4.28
C GLU A 177 -17.79 13.93 3.59
N PHE A 178 -17.78 13.82 2.26
CA PHE A 178 -18.89 13.26 1.49
C PHE A 178 -19.22 11.83 1.90
N ARG A 179 -18.21 10.94 1.98
CA ARG A 179 -18.39 9.57 2.47
C ARG A 179 -18.96 9.56 3.90
N LYS A 180 -18.45 10.42 4.78
CA LYS A 180 -18.90 10.52 6.17
C LYS A 180 -20.36 10.98 6.27
N ALA A 181 -20.76 11.94 5.45
CA ALA A 181 -22.14 12.42 5.38
C ALA A 181 -23.08 11.35 4.81
N LEU A 182 -22.69 10.67 3.74
CA LEU A 182 -23.47 9.56 3.15
C LEU A 182 -23.67 8.41 4.13
N ALA A 183 -22.61 7.99 4.81
CA ALA A 183 -22.67 6.88 5.77
C ALA A 183 -23.61 7.15 6.96
N LYS A 184 -23.92 8.43 7.25
CA LYS A 184 -24.93 8.81 8.25
C LYS A 184 -26.36 8.74 7.72
N ALA A 185 -26.56 8.91 6.41
CA ALA A 185 -27.88 8.98 5.80
C ALA A 185 -28.45 7.59 5.52
N PHE A 186 -27.64 6.65 5.02
CA PHE A 186 -28.05 5.27 4.72
C PHE A 186 -26.84 4.33 4.64
N PRO A 187 -27.04 3.01 4.84
CA PRO A 187 -25.96 2.03 4.75
C PRO A 187 -25.43 1.96 3.31
N VAL A 188 -24.19 2.41 3.10
CA VAL A 188 -23.50 2.36 1.82
C VAL A 188 -22.24 1.51 1.90
N THR A 189 -22.06 0.62 0.92
CA THR A 189 -20.79 -0.05 0.70
C THR A 189 -19.88 0.90 -0.07
N TRP A 190 -18.83 1.39 0.59
CA TRP A 190 -17.87 2.31 -0.01
C TRP A 190 -16.59 1.58 -0.40
N ALA A 191 -16.10 1.84 -1.62
CA ALA A 191 -14.81 1.35 -2.08
C ALA A 191 -13.92 2.46 -2.61
N VAL A 192 -12.61 2.29 -2.44
CA VAL A 192 -11.59 3.22 -2.92
C VAL A 192 -10.70 2.48 -3.90
N CYS A 193 -10.70 2.94 -5.15
CA CYS A 193 -9.89 2.42 -6.24
C CYS A 193 -8.82 3.46 -6.58
N LYS A 194 -7.55 3.22 -6.23
CA LYS A 194 -6.47 4.18 -6.50
C LYS A 194 -5.85 3.92 -7.87
N ALA A 195 -5.62 4.99 -8.62
CA ALA A 195 -4.77 4.94 -9.80
C ALA A 195 -3.30 4.85 -9.40
N ASP A 196 -2.59 3.85 -9.91
CA ASP A 196 -1.15 3.68 -9.73
C ASP A 196 -0.41 4.48 -10.81
N GLN A 197 0.57 5.29 -10.41
CA GLN A 197 1.36 6.12 -11.33
C GLN A 197 2.36 5.32 -12.17
N ILE A 198 2.75 4.11 -11.72
CA ILE A 198 3.71 3.26 -12.46
C ILE A 198 2.97 2.23 -13.31
N LEU A 199 2.03 1.50 -12.71
CA LEU A 199 1.29 0.44 -13.39
C LEU A 199 0.16 1.06 -14.22
N ARG A 200 0.53 1.59 -15.40
CA ARG A 200 -0.39 2.08 -16.44
C ARG A 200 -1.11 0.93 -17.16
N LYS A 201 -1.61 -0.05 -16.41
CA LYS A 201 -2.46 -1.12 -16.93
C LYS A 201 -3.93 -0.72 -16.78
N GLY A 202 -4.72 -0.91 -17.84
CA GLY A 202 -6.17 -0.71 -17.80
C GLY A 202 -6.79 -1.48 -16.63
N MET A 203 -7.81 -0.90 -16.00
CA MET A 203 -8.57 -1.48 -14.88
C MET A 203 -7.80 -1.82 -13.59
N ASN A 204 -6.49 -1.58 -13.48
CA ASN A 204 -5.72 -1.81 -12.25
C ASN A 204 -6.35 -1.18 -10.98
N PRO A 205 -6.91 0.05 -11.03
CA PRO A 205 -7.57 0.63 -9.87
C PRO A 205 -8.75 -0.22 -9.36
N PHE A 206 -9.44 -0.89 -10.28
CA PHE A 206 -10.64 -1.68 -10.03
C PHE A 206 -10.35 -3.16 -9.78
N ALA A 207 -9.20 -3.67 -10.19
CA ALA A 207 -8.85 -5.09 -10.06
C ALA A 207 -8.96 -5.56 -8.60
N TYR A 208 -8.35 -4.85 -7.66
CA TYR A 208 -8.43 -5.16 -6.23
C TYR A 208 -9.84 -5.06 -5.66
N PHE A 209 -10.60 -4.05 -6.08
CA PHE A 209 -11.98 -3.87 -5.64
C PHE A 209 -12.89 -5.00 -6.14
N LEU A 210 -12.78 -5.35 -7.41
CA LEU A 210 -13.55 -6.43 -8.02
C LEU A 210 -13.15 -7.77 -7.41
N GLN A 211 -11.86 -8.01 -7.17
CA GLN A 211 -11.40 -9.20 -6.44
C GLN A 211 -12.01 -9.28 -5.04
N HIS A 212 -12.05 -8.18 -4.29
CA HIS A 212 -12.61 -8.18 -2.94
C HIS A 212 -14.11 -8.50 -2.96
N ILE A 213 -14.90 -7.88 -3.85
CA ILE A 213 -16.34 -8.16 -3.99
C ILE A 213 -16.59 -9.59 -4.46
N LEU A 214 -15.85 -10.04 -5.48
CA LEU A 214 -16.04 -11.36 -6.07
C LEU A 214 -15.59 -12.47 -5.11
N ASN A 215 -14.52 -12.28 -4.35
CA ASN A 215 -14.10 -13.25 -3.34
C ASN A 215 -15.06 -13.33 -2.16
N ALA A 216 -15.58 -12.18 -1.70
CA ALA A 216 -16.56 -12.12 -0.62
C ALA A 216 -17.89 -12.81 -1.00
N ARG A 217 -18.27 -12.80 -2.28
CA ARG A 217 -19.54 -13.39 -2.74
C ARG A 217 -19.40 -14.78 -3.40
N TRP A 218 -18.26 -15.14 -4.00
CA TRP A 218 -18.17 -16.29 -4.90
C TRP A 218 -16.96 -17.22 -4.71
N LYS A 219 -16.04 -16.97 -3.76
CA LYS A 219 -14.81 -17.79 -3.55
C LYS A 219 -14.06 -18.12 -4.88
N ILE A 220 -13.85 -17.13 -5.74
CA ILE A 220 -13.24 -17.35 -7.07
C ILE A 220 -11.71 -17.23 -6.96
N GLN A 221 -10.95 -18.18 -7.54
CA GLN A 221 -9.49 -18.15 -7.56
C GLN A 221 -8.91 -17.00 -8.41
N HIS A 222 -7.77 -16.48 -7.95
CA HIS A 222 -7.07 -15.27 -8.41
C HIS A 222 -6.87 -15.18 -9.94
N ASN A 223 -6.47 -16.28 -10.60
CA ASN A 223 -6.17 -16.30 -12.04
C ASN A 223 -7.40 -16.08 -12.95
N ARG A 224 -8.62 -16.33 -12.43
CA ARG A 224 -9.84 -16.26 -13.23
C ARG A 224 -10.35 -14.82 -13.39
N ILE A 225 -10.01 -13.93 -12.46
CA ILE A 225 -10.52 -12.55 -12.46
C ILE A 225 -9.74 -11.67 -13.46
N GLU A 226 -8.41 -11.81 -13.54
CA GLU A 226 -7.62 -11.12 -14.57
C GLU A 226 -7.96 -11.58 -15.98
N SER A 227 -8.28 -12.87 -16.18
CA SER A 227 -8.74 -13.39 -17.46
C SER A 227 -10.14 -12.86 -17.83
N ILE A 228 -11.04 -12.71 -16.85
CA ILE A 228 -12.40 -12.17 -17.08
C ILE A 228 -12.35 -10.67 -17.40
N LEU A 229 -11.47 -9.91 -16.73
CA LEU A 229 -11.33 -8.48 -16.97
C LEU A 229 -10.64 -8.18 -18.31
N SER A 230 -9.66 -8.99 -18.71
CA SER A 230 -9.03 -8.87 -20.03
C SER A 230 -9.91 -9.38 -21.18
N ALA A 231 -10.77 -10.37 -20.95
CA ALA A 231 -11.68 -10.90 -21.97
C ALA A 231 -12.92 -10.03 -22.25
N ASN A 232 -13.49 -9.38 -21.21
CA ASN A 232 -14.74 -8.62 -21.34
C ASN A 232 -14.55 -7.12 -21.59
N PHE A 233 -13.37 -6.58 -21.32
CA PHE A 233 -13.02 -5.20 -21.64
C PHE A 233 -11.84 -5.23 -22.62
N LYS A 234 -12.12 -5.49 -23.90
CA LYS A 234 -11.16 -5.21 -24.96
C LYS A 234 -10.80 -3.72 -24.88
N LEU A 235 -9.52 -3.44 -24.62
CA LEU A 235 -8.90 -2.14 -24.84
C LEU A 235 -8.99 -1.75 -26.32
#